data_AF-J8EDB7-F1
#
_entry.id   AF-J8EDB7-F1
#
_cell.length_a   1.000
_cell.length_b   1.000
_cell.length_c   1.000
_cell.angle_alpha   90.00
_cell.angle_beta   90.00
_cell.angle_gamma   90.00
#
_symmetry.space_group_name_H-M   'P 1'
#
loop_
_entity.id
_entity.type
_entity.pdbx_description
1 polymer ?
#
loop_
_entity_poly.entity_id
_entity_poly.type
_entity_poly.pdbx_seq_one_letter_code
_entity_poly.pdbx_strand_id
1 'polypeptide(L)'
;MNKEIITELISTKIKLIRTEKGYTQDEMAEVLGISKKTLVQIEKGRSKTGWTNTVAICALFRDSEVLQSTLGDDPLVVIETIAHKCINNFKEKTLGGKVWWKQMQEKGDFRLQQNLISKHYRILDKHDYRWFNSFDLEKALDQLDKLTGDPEN
;
A
#
# COMPACT_ATOMS: atom_id res chain seq x y z
N MET A 1 -9.95 -0.59 1.49
CA MET A 1 -9.66 -1.79 0.68
C MET A 1 -9.56 -3.01 1.59
N ASN A 2 -9.71 -4.23 1.06
CA ASN A 2 -9.46 -5.48 1.78
C ASN A 2 -8.54 -6.41 0.96
N LYS A 3 -8.20 -7.55 1.55
CA LYS A 3 -7.30 -8.56 0.99
C LYS A 3 -7.73 -9.05 -0.39
N GLU A 4 -9.02 -9.31 -0.57
CA GLU A 4 -9.61 -9.81 -1.80
C GLU A 4 -9.49 -8.77 -2.93
N ILE A 5 -9.79 -7.50 -2.63
CA ILE A 5 -9.69 -6.40 -3.59
C ILE A 5 -8.24 -6.21 -4.07
N ILE A 6 -7.25 -6.22 -3.17
CA ILE A 6 -5.85 -6.09 -3.57
C ILE A 6 -5.39 -7.26 -4.42
N THR A 7 -5.78 -8.46 -4.03
CA THR A 7 -5.44 -9.68 -4.76
C THR A 7 -5.99 -9.61 -6.19
N GLU A 8 -7.22 -9.11 -6.36
CA GLU A 8 -7.82 -8.87 -7.67
C GLU A 8 -7.04 -7.84 -8.47
N LEU A 9 -6.83 -6.65 -7.90
CA LEU A 9 -6.16 -5.54 -8.58
C LEU A 9 -4.77 -5.97 -9.07
N ILE A 10 -3.97 -6.61 -8.21
CA ILE A 10 -2.63 -7.06 -8.56
C ILE A 10 -2.68 -8.17 -9.61
N SER A 11 -3.63 -9.11 -9.53
CA SER A 11 -3.80 -10.15 -10.55
C SER A 11 -4.03 -9.54 -11.93
N THR A 12 -4.84 -8.49 -12.04
CA THR A 12 -5.12 -7.80 -13.32
C THR A 12 -3.93 -6.99 -13.85
N LYS A 13 -3.03 -6.54 -12.96
CA LYS A 13 -1.88 -5.70 -13.31
C LYS A 13 -0.57 -6.46 -13.45
N ILE A 14 -0.52 -7.73 -13.07
CA ILE A 14 0.72 -8.53 -13.02
C ILE A 14 1.49 -8.51 -14.34
N LYS A 15 0.80 -8.59 -15.48
CA LYS A 15 1.41 -8.52 -16.81
C LYS A 15 2.09 -7.17 -17.06
N LEU A 16 1.43 -6.08 -16.67
CA LEU A 16 1.96 -4.72 -16.84
C LEU A 16 3.19 -4.51 -15.97
N ILE A 17 3.13 -4.92 -14.69
CA ILE A 17 4.26 -4.88 -13.75
C ILE A 17 5.45 -5.66 -14.32
N ARG A 18 5.20 -6.85 -14.86
CA ARG A 18 6.23 -7.68 -15.49
C ARG A 18 6.93 -6.96 -16.65
N THR A 19 6.13 -6.42 -17.57
CA THR A 19 6.66 -5.75 -18.76
C THR A 19 7.37 -4.44 -18.43
N GLU A 20 6.91 -3.72 -17.41
CA GLU A 20 7.57 -2.51 -16.90
C GLU A 20 9.00 -2.81 -16.43
N LYS A 21 9.20 -3.95 -15.76
CA LYS A 21 10.52 -4.40 -15.28
C LYS A 21 11.34 -5.16 -16.34
N GLY A 22 10.83 -5.28 -17.56
CA GLY A 22 11.51 -5.96 -18.66
C GLY A 22 11.59 -7.48 -18.51
N TYR A 23 10.83 -8.10 -17.62
CA TYR A 23 10.90 -9.54 -17.37
C TYR A 23 10.12 -10.35 -18.40
N THR A 24 10.67 -11.49 -18.78
CA THR A 24 9.97 -12.60 -19.43
C THR A 24 9.07 -13.32 -18.43
N GLN A 25 8.14 -14.15 -18.93
CA GLN A 25 7.29 -14.96 -18.06
C GLN A 25 8.09 -16.00 -17.27
N ASP A 26 9.22 -16.48 -17.79
CA ASP A 26 10.06 -17.44 -17.08
C ASP A 26 10.79 -16.74 -15.92
N GLU A 27 11.42 -15.59 -16.17
CA GLU A 27 12.14 -14.82 -15.16
C GLU A 27 11.23 -14.40 -14.00
N MET A 28 10.06 -13.83 -14.30
CA MET A 28 9.15 -13.42 -13.23
C MET A 28 8.57 -14.62 -12.46
N ALA A 29 8.34 -15.75 -13.14
CA ALA A 29 7.85 -16.96 -12.47
C ALA A 29 8.90 -17.49 -11.48
N GLU A 30 10.18 -17.48 -11.86
CA GLU A 30 11.31 -17.84 -10.98
C GLU A 30 11.41 -16.88 -9.79
N VAL A 31 11.39 -15.57 -10.04
CA VAL A 31 11.42 -14.53 -8.99
C VAL A 31 10.27 -14.69 -8.00
N LEU A 32 9.07 -15.04 -8.47
CA LEU A 32 7.90 -15.24 -7.62
C LEU A 32 7.80 -16.64 -7.01
N GLY A 33 8.70 -17.56 -7.34
CA GLY A 33 8.65 -18.94 -6.86
C GLY A 33 7.40 -19.70 -7.32
N ILE A 34 6.88 -19.40 -8.50
CA ILE A 34 5.70 -20.07 -9.10
C ILE A 34 6.06 -20.70 -10.44
N SER A 35 5.23 -21.64 -10.91
CA SER A 35 5.40 -22.15 -12.27
C SER A 35 5.07 -21.08 -13.31
N LYS A 36 5.78 -21.09 -14.45
CA LYS A 36 5.43 -20.27 -15.63
C LYS A 36 3.96 -20.45 -16.03
N LYS A 37 3.45 -21.68 -15.99
CA LYS A 37 2.05 -22.01 -16.28
C LYS A 37 1.11 -21.23 -15.36
N THR A 38 1.41 -21.16 -14.06
CA THR A 38 0.65 -20.39 -13.08
C THR A 38 0.64 -18.91 -13.45
N LEU A 39 1.80 -18.31 -13.70
CA LEU A 39 1.89 -16.90 -14.12
C LEU A 39 1.06 -16.63 -15.38
N VAL A 40 1.18 -17.48 -16.40
CA VAL A 40 0.41 -17.37 -17.64
C VAL A 40 -1.10 -17.45 -17.41
N GLN A 41 -1.58 -18.31 -16.51
CA GLN A 41 -3.02 -18.37 -16.19
C GLN A 41 -3.50 -17.09 -15.51
N ILE A 42 -2.69 -16.51 -14.62
CA ILE A 42 -3.00 -15.24 -13.96
C ILE A 42 -3.05 -14.10 -14.98
N GLU A 43 -2.04 -13.99 -15.85
CA GLU A 43 -2.01 -12.96 -16.91
C GLU A 43 -3.18 -13.06 -17.90
N LYS A 44 -3.73 -14.27 -18.09
CA LYS A 44 -4.91 -14.50 -18.93
C LYS A 44 -6.23 -14.26 -18.18
N GLY A 45 -6.19 -13.88 -16.91
CA GLY A 45 -7.39 -13.70 -16.07
C GLY A 45 -8.14 -14.99 -15.74
N ARG A 46 -7.51 -16.16 -15.92
CA ARG A 46 -8.12 -17.48 -15.67
C ARG A 46 -7.98 -17.93 -14.22
N SER A 47 -7.03 -17.35 -13.49
CA SER A 47 -6.80 -17.59 -12.08
C SER A 47 -6.33 -16.29 -11.41
N LYS A 48 -6.46 -16.20 -10.10
CA LYS A 48 -5.94 -15.08 -9.31
C LYS A 48 -4.64 -15.47 -8.63
N THR A 49 -3.81 -14.49 -8.31
CA THR A 49 -2.68 -14.73 -7.40
C THR A 49 -3.21 -15.07 -6.00
N GLY A 50 -2.45 -15.87 -5.23
CA GLY A 50 -2.70 -16.03 -3.80
C GLY A 50 -2.15 -14.86 -3.01
N TRP A 51 -2.62 -14.67 -1.77
CA TRP A 51 -2.19 -13.56 -0.91
C TRP A 51 -0.68 -13.48 -0.68
N THR A 52 -0.03 -14.62 -0.45
CA THR A 52 1.42 -14.65 -0.22
C THR A 52 2.17 -14.12 -1.44
N ASN A 53 1.74 -14.51 -2.65
CA ASN A 53 2.33 -14.03 -3.89
C ASN A 53 1.97 -12.57 -4.15
N THR A 54 0.78 -12.11 -3.76
CA THR A 54 0.39 -10.69 -3.79
C THR A 54 1.32 -9.86 -2.92
N VAL A 55 1.62 -10.32 -1.71
CA VAL A 55 2.59 -9.68 -0.79
C VAL A 55 3.98 -9.69 -1.41
N ALA A 56 4.43 -10.82 -1.98
CA ALA A 56 5.72 -10.93 -2.64
C ALA A 56 5.84 -9.95 -3.83
N ILE A 57 4.79 -9.82 -4.65
CA ILE A 57 4.75 -8.85 -5.75
C ILE A 57 4.90 -7.42 -5.21
N CYS A 58 4.16 -7.06 -4.15
CA CYS A 58 4.29 -5.74 -3.52
C CYS A 58 5.68 -5.46 -2.94
N ALA A 59 6.33 -6.48 -2.37
CA ALA A 59 7.66 -6.34 -1.80
C ALA A 59 8.75 -6.23 -2.87
N LEU A 60 8.72 -7.12 -3.87
CA LEU A 60 9.76 -7.23 -4.91
C LEU A 60 9.64 -6.13 -5.97
N PHE A 61 8.45 -5.58 -6.19
CA PHE A 61 8.16 -4.58 -7.21
C PHE A 61 7.63 -3.27 -6.59
N ARG A 62 8.07 -2.92 -5.39
CA ARG A 62 7.65 -1.72 -4.64
C ARG A 62 7.82 -0.43 -5.46
N ASP A 63 8.83 -0.39 -6.31
CA ASP A 63 9.20 0.71 -7.20
C ASP A 63 8.47 0.69 -8.56
N SER A 64 7.53 -0.23 -8.78
CA SER A 64 6.73 -0.24 -10.00
C SER A 64 5.74 0.91 -10.02
N GLU A 65 5.79 1.75 -11.07
CA GLU A 65 4.84 2.85 -11.25
C GLU A 65 3.42 2.33 -11.47
N VAL A 66 3.27 1.21 -12.19
CA VAL A 66 1.97 0.53 -12.36
C VAL A 66 1.41 0.12 -11.02
N LEU A 67 2.24 -0.44 -10.14
CA LEU A 67 1.80 -0.92 -8.83
C LEU A 67 1.46 0.24 -7.88
N GLN A 68 2.33 1.25 -7.80
CA GLN A 68 2.10 2.46 -7.02
C GLN A 68 0.85 3.21 -7.47
N SER A 69 0.64 3.36 -8.78
CA SER A 69 -0.55 4.03 -9.32
C SER A 69 -1.83 3.22 -9.08
N THR A 70 -1.74 1.89 -9.09
CA THR A 70 -2.88 1.01 -8.81
C THR A 70 -3.29 1.06 -7.34
N LEU A 71 -2.33 1.16 -6.42
CA LEU A 71 -2.58 1.19 -4.97
C LEU A 71 -2.74 2.61 -4.41
N GLY A 72 -2.27 3.62 -5.16
CA GLY A 72 -2.27 5.03 -4.79
C GLY A 72 -1.24 5.45 -3.73
N ASP A 73 -0.44 4.50 -3.25
CA ASP A 73 0.58 4.71 -2.24
C ASP A 73 1.66 3.65 -2.40
N ASP A 74 2.67 3.72 -1.55
CA ASP A 74 3.69 2.70 -1.43
C ASP A 74 3.08 1.29 -1.23
N PRO A 75 3.41 0.31 -2.10
CA PRO A 75 2.78 -1.00 -2.07
C PRO A 75 2.95 -1.75 -0.74
N LEU A 76 4.11 -1.60 -0.09
CA LEU A 76 4.38 -2.25 1.20
C LEU A 76 3.50 -1.65 2.31
N VAL A 77 3.34 -0.34 2.30
CA VAL A 77 2.50 0.36 3.27
C VAL A 77 1.06 -0.11 3.16
N VAL A 78 0.54 -0.24 1.94
CA VAL A 78 -0.84 -0.66 1.72
C VAL A 78 -1.06 -2.11 2.16
N ILE A 79 -0.16 -3.05 1.81
CA ILE A 79 -0.32 -4.45 2.24
C ILE A 79 -0.21 -4.61 3.75
N GLU A 80 0.69 -3.87 4.40
CA GLU A 80 0.88 -3.89 5.84
C GLU A 80 -0.38 -3.37 6.55
N THR A 81 -0.92 -2.23 6.08
CA THR A 81 -2.17 -1.65 6.60
C THR A 81 -3.31 -2.67 6.55
N ILE A 82 -3.41 -3.47 5.48
CA ILE A 82 -4.43 -4.52 5.36
C ILE A 82 -4.13 -5.72 6.27
N ALA A 83 -2.88 -6.17 6.33
CA ALA A 83 -2.49 -7.35 7.10
C ALA A 83 -2.71 -7.16 8.60
N HIS A 84 -2.38 -5.98 9.12
CA HIS A 84 -2.42 -5.69 10.56
C HIS A 84 -3.68 -4.92 11.00
N LYS A 85 -4.54 -4.49 10.07
CA LYS A 85 -5.77 -3.69 10.26
C LYS A 85 -5.56 -2.29 10.87
N CYS A 86 -4.52 -2.09 11.68
CA CYS A 86 -3.99 -0.81 12.18
C CYS A 86 -2.51 -1.00 12.47
N ILE A 87 -1.68 -0.02 12.11
CA ILE A 87 -0.25 -0.06 12.39
C ILE A 87 0.19 1.20 13.12
N ASN A 88 0.85 0.99 14.28
CA ASN A 88 1.60 1.98 15.06
C ASN A 88 3.12 1.93 14.78
N ASN A 89 3.54 1.46 13.59
CA ASN A 89 4.95 1.29 13.27
C ASN A 89 5.57 2.62 12.81
N PHE A 90 6.19 3.28 13.79
CA PHE A 90 7.47 3.99 13.78
C PHE A 90 7.97 4.58 12.44
N LYS A 91 7.89 5.91 12.36
CA LYS A 91 8.81 6.87 11.68
C LYS A 91 9.43 6.41 10.36
N GLU A 92 8.63 6.24 9.33
CA GLU A 92 9.15 6.22 7.95
C GLU A 92 8.94 7.57 7.27
N LYS A 93 10.02 8.13 6.71
CA LYS A 93 9.94 9.34 5.89
C LYS A 93 9.21 9.01 4.61
N THR A 94 8.10 9.70 4.34
CA THR A 94 7.37 9.48 3.09
C THR A 94 8.17 10.04 1.90
N LEU A 95 8.09 9.40 0.73
CA LEU A 95 8.67 9.90 -0.53
C LEU A 95 7.89 11.12 -1.09
N GLY A 96 7.17 11.86 -0.24
CA GLY A 96 6.47 13.08 -0.65
C GLY A 96 5.35 12.83 -1.65
N GLY A 97 4.61 11.72 -1.50
CA GLY A 97 3.40 11.44 -2.29
C GLY A 97 2.35 12.54 -2.10
N LYS A 98 2.48 13.62 -2.87
CA LYS A 98 1.67 14.84 -2.76
C LYS A 98 0.41 14.81 -3.62
N VAL A 99 0.37 13.99 -4.67
CA VAL A 99 -0.70 14.07 -5.70
C VAL A 99 -1.97 13.29 -5.30
N TRP A 100 -1.84 12.16 -4.61
CA TRP A 100 -2.97 11.28 -4.29
C TRP A 100 -3.54 11.46 -2.88
N TRP A 101 -3.19 12.55 -2.19
CA TRP A 101 -3.53 12.74 -0.79
C TRP A 101 -4.35 14.00 -0.59
N LYS A 102 -5.54 13.83 -0.02
CA LYS A 102 -6.39 14.94 0.42
C LYS A 102 -6.13 15.18 1.90
N GLN A 103 -5.67 16.37 2.25
CA GLN A 103 -5.61 16.81 3.65
C GLN A 103 -7.04 16.90 4.21
N MET A 104 -7.25 16.27 5.36
CA MET A 104 -8.55 16.25 6.03
C MET A 104 -8.57 17.13 7.27
N GLN A 105 -7.52 17.03 8.09
CA GLN A 105 -7.41 17.78 9.34
C GLN A 105 -5.94 18.07 9.64
N GLU A 106 -5.68 19.18 10.31
CA GLU A 106 -4.37 19.58 10.82
C GLU A 106 -4.56 20.01 12.27
N LYS A 107 -3.72 19.48 13.16
CA LYS A 107 -3.80 19.74 14.60
C LYS A 107 -2.39 19.67 15.17
N GLY A 108 -1.91 20.78 15.73
CA GLY A 108 -0.52 20.92 16.17
C GLY A 108 0.48 20.68 15.03
N ASP A 109 1.51 19.89 15.30
CA ASP A 109 2.55 19.51 14.33
C ASP A 109 2.14 18.32 13.43
N PHE A 110 0.88 17.88 13.49
CA PHE A 110 0.39 16.70 12.78
C PHE A 110 -0.72 17.01 11.77
N ARG A 111 -0.73 16.27 10.67
CA ARG A 111 -1.76 16.33 9.64
C ARG A 111 -2.31 14.94 9.31
N LEU A 112 -3.64 14.85 9.27
CA LEU A 112 -4.38 13.70 8.79
C LEU A 112 -4.68 13.89 7.30
N GLN A 113 -4.33 12.88 6.51
CA GLN A 113 -4.58 12.85 5.07
C GLN A 113 -5.29 11.55 4.68
N GLN A 114 -6.14 11.61 3.65
CA GLN A 114 -6.77 10.45 3.04
C GLN A 114 -6.23 10.20 1.64
N ASN A 115 -5.90 8.95 1.34
CA ASN A 115 -5.55 8.54 0.00
C ASN A 115 -6.78 8.55 -0.91
N LEU A 116 -6.68 9.22 -2.06
CA LEU A 116 -7.80 9.35 -2.99
C LEU A 116 -8.16 8.04 -3.70
N ILE A 117 -7.21 7.11 -3.82
CA ILE A 117 -7.38 5.83 -4.53
C ILE A 117 -7.71 4.74 -3.51
N SER A 118 -6.80 4.45 -2.59
CA SER A 118 -6.94 3.35 -1.63
C SER A 118 -7.92 3.65 -0.49
N LYS A 119 -8.22 4.94 -0.26
CA LYS A 119 -9.13 5.44 0.79
C LYS A 119 -8.63 5.23 2.22
N HIS A 120 -7.39 4.77 2.43
CA HIS A 120 -6.80 4.76 3.77
C HIS A 120 -6.40 6.16 4.21
N TYR A 121 -6.31 6.31 5.51
CA TYR A 121 -5.88 7.49 6.22
C TYR A 121 -4.43 7.31 6.67
N ARG A 122 -3.68 8.41 6.70
CA ARG A 122 -2.36 8.48 7.33
C ARG A 122 -2.24 9.75 8.18
N ILE A 123 -1.47 9.66 9.25
CA ILE A 123 -1.04 10.82 10.03
C ILE A 123 0.43 11.07 9.75
N LEU A 124 0.77 12.30 9.38
CA LEU A 124 2.15 12.76 9.18
C LEU A 124 2.50 13.86 10.17
N ASP A 125 3.77 13.95 10.56
CA ASP A 125 4.29 15.15 11.21
C ASP A 125 4.77 16.20 10.19
N LYS A 126 5.21 17.37 10.70
CA LYS A 126 5.76 18.47 9.89
C LYS A 126 7.01 18.12 9.06
N HIS A 127 7.68 17.01 9.37
CA HIS A 127 8.87 16.54 8.65
C HIS A 127 8.54 15.40 7.66
N ASP A 128 7.24 15.17 7.39
CA ASP A 128 6.73 14.15 6.48
C ASP A 128 6.97 12.69 6.94
N TYR A 129 7.21 12.46 8.23
CA TYR A 129 7.24 11.10 8.78
C TYR A 129 5.82 10.60 9.04
N ARG A 130 5.56 9.34 8.70
CA ARG A 130 4.29 8.68 9.00
C ARG A 130 4.27 8.14 10.42
N TRP A 131 3.24 8.55 11.16
CA TRP A 131 2.98 8.13 12.55
C TRP A 131 1.86 7.11 12.66
N PHE A 132 0.94 7.09 11.70
CA PHE A 132 -0.21 6.20 11.72
C PHE A 132 -0.73 5.91 10.32
N ASN A 133 -1.31 4.72 10.13
CA ASN A 133 -2.15 4.37 8.98
C ASN A 133 -3.39 3.58 9.42
N SER A 134 -4.50 3.74 8.68
CA SER A 134 -5.72 2.95 8.90
C SER A 134 -6.71 3.10 7.75
N PHE A 135 -7.56 2.11 7.48
CA PHE A 135 -8.75 2.28 6.62
C PHE A 135 -9.97 2.84 7.36
N ASP A 136 -9.86 3.00 8.68
CA ASP A 136 -10.92 3.43 9.58
C ASP A 136 -10.68 4.89 9.98
N LEU A 137 -11.63 5.77 9.65
CA LEU A 137 -11.55 7.20 9.93
C LEU A 137 -11.63 7.49 11.43
N GLU A 138 -12.49 6.79 12.16
CA GLU A 138 -12.70 7.02 13.59
C GLU A 138 -11.42 6.72 14.36
N LYS A 139 -10.75 5.61 14.03
CA LYS A 139 -9.43 5.28 14.60
C LYS A 139 -8.36 6.28 14.23
N ALA A 140 -8.40 6.82 13.02
CA ALA A 140 -7.43 7.81 12.58
C ALA A 140 -7.63 9.16 13.29
N LEU A 141 -8.87 9.55 13.56
CA LEU A 141 -9.20 10.74 14.35
C LEU A 141 -8.80 10.55 15.82
N ASP A 142 -9.16 9.43 16.44
CA ASP A 142 -8.77 9.10 17.82
C ASP A 142 -7.24 9.09 17.99
N GLN A 143 -6.50 8.53 17.02
CA GLN A 143 -5.04 8.58 17.06
C GLN A 143 -4.48 9.99 16.85
N LEU A 144 -5.10 10.82 16.00
CA LEU A 144 -4.70 12.22 15.83
C LEU A 144 -4.91 13.01 17.14
N ASP A 145 -6.02 12.78 17.81
CA ASP A 145 -6.30 13.39 19.11
C ASP A 145 -5.31 12.92 20.18
N LYS A 146 -4.95 11.64 20.21
CA LYS A 146 -3.89 11.11 21.11
C LYS A 146 -2.50 11.69 20.85
N LEU A 147 -2.15 11.94 19.58
CA LEU A 147 -0.85 12.52 19.21
C LEU A 147 -0.77 14.03 19.48
N THR A 148 -1.90 14.69 19.66
CA THR A 148 -2.01 16.15 19.82
C THR A 148 -2.55 16.56 21.19
N GLY A 149 -3.09 15.63 21.96
CA GLY A 149 -3.40 15.77 23.37
C GLY A 149 -2.11 15.69 24.20
N ASP A 150 -1.98 16.60 25.15
CA ASP A 150 -0.75 16.86 25.91
C ASP A 150 -0.11 15.62 26.58
N PRO A 151 1.22 15.61 26.73
CA PRO A 151 1.94 14.74 27.65
C PRO A 151 1.77 15.26 29.09
N GLU A 152 0.57 15.18 29.67
CA GLU A 152 0.37 15.34 31.11
C GLU A 152 -0.59 14.28 31.66
N ASN A 153 -0.02 13.09 31.88
CA ASN A 153 -0.06 12.37 33.16
C ASN A 153 1.00 11.26 33.18
#